data_AF-A0A1P8WQH5-F1
#
_entry.id   AF-A0A1P8WQH5-F1
#
_cell.length_a   1.000
_cell.length_b   1.000
_cell.length_c   1.000
_cell.angle_alpha   90.00
_cell.angle_beta   90.00
_cell.angle_gamma   90.00
#
_symmetry.space_group_name_H-M   'P 1'
#
loop_
_entity.id
_entity.type
_entity.pdbx_description
1 polymer ?
#
loop_
_entity_poly.entity_id
_entity_poly.type
_entity_poly.pdbx_seq_one_letter_code
_entity_poly.pdbx_strand_id
1 'polypeptide(L)'
;MTIELFDHKHRRVSVVCTGRSRKYKHYFGGCVSDYGFNVADSHPLHVVFLLDTSDPLCAIPVGRKAVPLCYGFQFGGCSTAYRLNRNTIHIISPEKPRIARDFPYPNYPPHFQPQSVILRRSHYNAHSPDDALMNSAFFGLSHVPEKTLTRVAEKIDEYGDWDNADLGGLSREDYLREHPSIMPLMQGIPDTACVFPECKHFGVDGAMKTIGFHPGFPEEHEIVMWGAGVEMVSLIFQMCSHCGTFYVSNQCI
;
A
#
# COMPACT_ATOMS: atom_id res chain seq x y z
N MET A 1 -6.72 -10.70 -7.72
CA MET A 1 -6.72 -9.71 -6.63
C MET A 1 -5.30 -9.57 -6.20
N THR A 2 -4.74 -8.38 -6.37
CA THR A 2 -3.30 -8.22 -6.32
C THR A 2 -2.95 -7.15 -5.30
N ILE A 3 -2.13 -7.51 -4.31
CA ILE A 3 -1.41 -6.53 -3.49
C ILE A 3 0.06 -6.88 -3.53
N GLU A 4 0.88 -5.87 -3.74
CA GLU A 4 2.32 -5.94 -3.62
C GLU A 4 2.71 -5.60 -2.18
N LEU A 5 3.61 -6.37 -1.58
CA LEU A 5 4.16 -6.16 -0.25
C LEU A 5 5.64 -5.85 -0.35
N PHE A 6 6.07 -4.78 0.31
CA PHE A 6 7.44 -4.26 0.19
C PHE A 6 8.28 -4.58 1.42
N ASP A 7 9.32 -5.38 1.22
CA ASP A 7 10.38 -5.62 2.21
C ASP A 7 11.49 -4.59 2.00
N HIS A 8 11.38 -3.44 2.66
CA HIS A 8 12.36 -2.35 2.56
C HIS A 8 13.76 -2.75 3.02
N LYS A 9 13.87 -3.69 3.96
CA LYS A 9 15.16 -4.10 4.52
C LYS A 9 15.98 -4.90 3.50
N HIS A 10 15.32 -5.78 2.76
CA HIS A 10 15.96 -6.65 1.78
C HIS A 10 15.70 -6.24 0.33
N ARG A 11 14.91 -5.17 0.11
CA ARG A 11 14.43 -4.69 -1.19
C ARG A 11 13.80 -5.81 -2.02
N ARG A 12 12.77 -6.45 -1.44
CA ARG A 12 12.04 -7.53 -2.10
C ARG A 12 10.57 -7.17 -2.19
N VAL A 13 9.94 -7.64 -3.26
CA VAL A 13 8.50 -7.53 -3.45
C VAL A 13 7.89 -8.92 -3.32
N SER A 14 6.78 -9.02 -2.61
CA SER A 14 5.94 -10.21 -2.65
C SER A 14 4.58 -9.82 -3.17
N VAL A 15 4.00 -10.65 -4.02
CA VAL A 15 2.70 -10.40 -4.63
C VAL A 15 1.70 -11.39 -4.06
N VAL A 16 0.53 -10.90 -3.68
CA VAL A 16 -0.59 -11.75 -3.33
C VAL A 16 -1.27 -12.23 -4.60
N CYS A 17 -1.50 -13.54 -4.69
CA CYS A 17 -2.23 -14.18 -5.77
C CYS A 17 -3.34 -15.06 -5.19
N THR A 18 -4.42 -15.27 -5.95
CA THR A 18 -5.46 -16.23 -5.59
C THR A 18 -4.86 -17.64 -5.46
N GLY A 19 -5.22 -18.35 -4.40
CA GLY A 19 -4.72 -19.70 -4.16
C GLY A 19 -4.77 -20.12 -2.70
N ARG A 20 -4.47 -21.37 -2.41
CA ARG A 20 -4.47 -21.90 -1.04
C ARG A 20 -3.11 -22.46 -0.69
N SER A 21 -2.48 -21.89 0.34
CA SER A 21 -1.29 -22.49 0.95
C SER A 21 -1.69 -23.55 1.97
N ARG A 22 -0.93 -24.64 2.05
CA ARG A 22 -1.08 -25.66 3.10
C ARG A 22 -0.47 -25.23 4.43
N LYS A 23 0.46 -24.27 4.40
CA LYS A 23 1.29 -23.88 5.55
C LYS A 23 0.88 -22.55 6.16
N TYR A 24 0.58 -21.56 5.32
CA TYR A 24 0.29 -20.19 5.73
C TYR A 24 -1.16 -19.85 5.40
N LYS A 25 -1.81 -19.08 6.26
CA LYS A 25 -3.23 -18.74 6.12
C LYS A 25 -3.41 -17.27 5.76
N HIS A 26 -3.43 -16.99 4.46
CA HIS A 26 -3.72 -15.66 3.93
C HIS A 26 -5.12 -15.62 3.33
N TYR A 27 -5.80 -14.50 3.48
CA TYR A 27 -7.12 -14.28 2.91
C TYR A 27 -7.24 -12.88 2.33
N PHE A 28 -8.04 -12.73 1.29
CA PHE A 28 -8.68 -11.48 0.93
C PHE A 28 -10.07 -11.44 1.55
N GLY A 29 -10.54 -10.26 1.96
CA GLY A 29 -11.89 -10.08 2.47
C GLY A 29 -12.14 -10.69 3.85
N GLY A 30 -13.42 -10.96 4.15
CA GLY A 30 -13.90 -11.55 5.40
C GLY A 30 -14.27 -10.53 6.48
N CYS A 31 -14.97 -11.02 7.51
CA CYS A 31 -15.28 -10.21 8.68
C CYS A 31 -14.07 -10.17 9.64
N VAL A 32 -13.82 -9.03 10.27
CA VAL A 32 -12.75 -8.85 11.28
C VAL A 32 -12.88 -9.90 12.40
N SER A 33 -14.10 -10.20 12.85
CA SER A 33 -14.39 -11.18 13.91
C SER A 33 -14.06 -12.61 13.54
N ASP A 34 -14.19 -12.99 12.27
CA ASP A 34 -13.91 -14.36 11.80
C ASP A 34 -12.42 -14.71 11.95
N TYR A 35 -11.58 -13.68 12.02
CA TYR A 35 -10.14 -13.78 12.20
C TYR A 35 -9.69 -13.57 13.65
N GLY A 36 -10.65 -13.50 14.58
CA GLY A 36 -10.39 -13.33 16.00
C GLY A 36 -9.99 -11.91 16.40
N PHE A 37 -10.25 -10.92 15.53
CA PHE A 37 -10.07 -9.51 15.83
C PHE A 37 -11.40 -8.85 16.21
N ASN A 38 -11.34 -7.74 16.94
CA ASN A 38 -12.48 -6.88 17.23
C ASN A 38 -12.14 -5.44 16.85
N VAL A 39 -13.10 -4.67 16.37
CA VAL A 39 -12.93 -3.21 16.19
C VAL A 39 -13.43 -2.55 17.47
N ALA A 40 -12.60 -1.72 18.10
CA ALA A 40 -12.96 -1.04 19.35
C ALA A 40 -14.15 -0.08 19.14
N ASP A 41 -14.19 0.53 17.97
CA ASP A 41 -15.20 1.50 17.58
C ASP A 41 -16.21 0.85 16.62
N SER A 42 -17.48 1.24 16.67
CA SER A 42 -18.55 0.69 15.82
C SER A 42 -18.48 1.15 14.36
N HIS A 43 -17.33 1.62 13.90
CA HIS A 43 -17.16 2.11 12.54
C HIS A 43 -16.94 0.94 11.57
N PRO A 44 -17.61 0.95 10.40
CA PRO A 44 -17.45 -0.09 9.40
C PRO A 44 -16.02 -0.08 8.86
N LEU A 45 -15.34 -1.22 8.97
CA LEU A 45 -13.97 -1.42 8.54
C LEU A 45 -13.89 -2.74 7.76
N HIS A 46 -13.42 -2.68 6.52
CA HIS A 46 -13.27 -3.86 5.68
C HIS A 46 -11.86 -4.42 5.85
N VAL A 47 -11.75 -5.72 6.10
CA VAL A 47 -10.49 -6.44 5.90
C VAL A 47 -10.29 -6.56 4.40
N VAL A 48 -9.25 -5.91 3.88
CA VAL A 48 -8.85 -6.08 2.47
C VAL A 48 -8.03 -7.35 2.36
N PHE A 49 -7.01 -7.50 3.21
CA PHE A 49 -6.25 -8.74 3.34
C PHE A 49 -6.02 -9.12 4.80
N LEU A 50 -6.04 -10.41 5.10
CA LEU A 50 -5.45 -11.00 6.29
C LEU A 50 -4.17 -11.73 5.88
N LEU A 51 -3.04 -11.34 6.44
CA LEU A 51 -1.74 -11.93 6.12
C LEU A 51 -1.16 -12.67 7.31
N ASP A 52 -0.70 -13.90 7.06
CA ASP A 52 0.07 -14.71 7.99
C ASP A 52 1.54 -14.26 7.97
N THR A 53 1.94 -13.57 9.02
CA THR A 53 3.31 -13.03 9.20
C THR A 53 4.37 -14.10 9.48
N SER A 54 3.96 -15.35 9.72
CA SER A 54 4.90 -16.47 9.79
C SER A 54 5.38 -16.91 8.41
N ASP A 55 4.69 -16.46 7.35
CA ASP A 55 5.18 -16.57 5.98
C ASP A 55 6.40 -15.64 5.79
N PRO A 56 7.58 -16.15 5.43
CA PRO A 56 8.78 -15.32 5.20
C PRO A 56 8.65 -14.35 4.03
N LEU A 57 7.60 -14.45 3.22
CA LEU A 57 7.25 -13.48 2.18
C LEU A 57 6.41 -12.30 2.71
N CYS A 58 5.83 -12.43 3.91
CA CYS A 58 5.14 -11.34 4.59
C CYS A 58 6.14 -10.53 5.44
N ALA A 59 6.66 -9.44 4.88
CA ALA A 59 7.69 -8.63 5.53
C ALA A 59 7.15 -7.58 6.53
N ILE A 60 5.88 -7.67 6.94
CA ILE A 60 5.23 -6.67 7.81
C ILE A 60 5.63 -6.91 9.28
N PRO A 61 6.36 -6.00 9.94
CA PRO A 61 6.96 -6.26 11.25
C PRO A 61 6.00 -5.96 12.42
N VAL A 62 4.97 -6.80 12.62
CA VAL A 62 3.90 -6.57 13.62
C VAL A 62 3.97 -7.44 14.89
N GLY A 63 5.01 -8.28 15.05
CA GLY A 63 5.26 -9.06 16.27
C GLY A 63 4.15 -10.05 16.67
N ARG A 64 3.30 -10.46 15.72
CA ARG A 64 2.10 -11.29 15.92
C ARG A 64 1.91 -12.17 14.69
N LYS A 65 1.21 -13.30 14.79
CA LYS A 65 1.06 -14.28 13.70
C LYS A 65 0.22 -13.79 12.51
N ALA A 66 -0.77 -12.94 12.73
CA ALA A 66 -1.66 -12.45 11.67
C ALA A 66 -1.78 -10.93 11.70
N VAL A 67 -1.80 -10.31 10.53
CA VAL A 67 -2.03 -8.87 10.36
C VAL A 67 -3.21 -8.64 9.40
N PRO A 68 -4.28 -7.99 9.87
CA PRO A 68 -5.32 -7.51 8.98
C PRO A 68 -4.89 -6.17 8.38
N LEU A 69 -4.86 -6.10 7.05
CA LEU A 69 -4.78 -4.87 6.27
C LEU A 69 -6.20 -4.38 6.01
N CYS A 70 -6.62 -3.39 6.79
CA CYS A 70 -7.97 -2.87 6.77
C CYS A 70 -8.10 -1.53 6.04
N TYR A 71 -9.28 -1.26 5.49
CA TYR A 71 -9.63 0.04 4.93
C TYR A 71 -11.09 0.42 5.24
N GLY A 72 -11.33 1.68 5.59
CA GLY A 72 -12.64 2.21 5.97
C GLY A 72 -13.35 2.85 4.77
N PHE A 73 -13.78 2.05 3.80
CA PHE A 73 -14.46 2.53 2.59
C PHE A 73 -15.63 3.48 2.89
N GLN A 74 -16.37 3.21 3.97
CA GLN A 74 -17.57 3.96 4.37
C GLN A 74 -17.29 5.05 5.41
N PHE A 75 -16.05 5.26 5.84
CA PHE A 75 -15.76 6.17 6.97
C PHE A 75 -14.66 7.21 6.66
N GLY A 76 -13.94 7.07 5.54
CA GLY A 76 -12.61 7.67 5.39
C GLY A 76 -12.41 8.82 4.41
N GLY A 77 -13.36 9.16 3.53
CA GLY A 77 -13.16 10.18 2.48
C GLY A 77 -12.12 9.76 1.42
N CYS A 78 -10.86 9.62 1.84
CA CYS A 78 -9.73 9.10 1.09
C CYS A 78 -8.73 8.28 1.93
N SER A 79 -8.89 8.17 3.27
CA SER A 79 -7.91 7.46 4.12
C SER A 79 -8.49 6.81 5.37
N THR A 80 -7.72 5.92 6.00
CA THR A 80 -8.05 5.28 7.28
C THR A 80 -6.78 5.00 8.06
N ALA A 81 -6.77 5.42 9.32
CA ALA A 81 -5.67 5.14 10.24
C ALA A 81 -6.13 4.29 11.42
N TYR A 82 -5.33 3.30 11.78
CA TYR A 82 -5.65 2.42 12.91
C TYR A 82 -4.40 1.83 13.56
N ARG A 83 -4.57 1.33 14.79
CA ARG A 83 -3.57 0.55 15.51
C ARG A 83 -4.14 -0.79 15.92
N LEU A 84 -3.25 -1.78 15.93
CA LEU A 84 -3.57 -3.11 16.41
C LEU A 84 -3.03 -3.28 17.83
N ASN A 85 -3.90 -3.31 18.82
CA ASN A 85 -3.56 -3.64 20.21
C ASN A 85 -4.08 -5.04 20.54
N ARG A 86 -3.18 -6.02 20.69
CA ARG A 86 -3.55 -7.44 20.77
C ARG A 86 -4.48 -7.81 19.60
N ASN A 87 -5.70 -8.25 19.88
CA ASN A 87 -6.70 -8.59 18.88
C ASN A 87 -7.70 -7.46 18.62
N THR A 88 -7.44 -6.25 19.12
CA THR A 88 -8.33 -5.11 18.96
C THR A 88 -7.76 -4.11 17.96
N ILE A 89 -8.57 -3.70 17.00
CA ILE A 89 -8.30 -2.65 16.04
C ILE A 89 -8.88 -1.35 16.59
N HIS A 90 -8.02 -0.38 16.88
CA HIS A 90 -8.41 0.97 17.32
C HIS A 90 -8.28 1.92 16.15
N ILE A 91 -9.37 2.57 15.75
CA ILE A 91 -9.34 3.55 14.66
C ILE A 91 -8.84 4.87 15.25
N ILE A 92 -7.85 5.49 14.59
CA ILE A 92 -7.26 6.76 15.03
C ILE A 92 -7.92 7.95 14.34
N SER A 93 -8.70 7.71 13.28
CA SER A 93 -9.10 8.75 12.31
C SER A 93 -9.62 10.05 12.95
N PRO A 94 -9.00 11.20 12.62
CA PRO A 94 -9.53 12.53 12.93
C PRO A 94 -10.46 13.09 11.85
N GLU A 95 -10.62 12.42 10.70
CA GLU A 95 -11.39 12.97 9.58
C GLU A 95 -12.83 12.48 9.56
N LYS A 96 -13.76 13.44 9.49
CA LYS A 96 -15.18 13.13 9.28
C LYS A 96 -15.36 12.56 7.86
N PRO A 97 -16.17 11.50 7.71
CA PRO A 97 -16.45 10.92 6.40
C PRO A 97 -16.91 11.98 5.40
N ARG A 98 -16.12 12.19 4.34
CA ARG A 98 -16.55 12.89 3.11
C ARG A 98 -16.87 11.83 2.07
N ILE A 99 -17.97 11.11 2.28
CA ILE A 99 -18.40 10.07 1.35
C ILE A 99 -19.16 10.75 0.21
N ALA A 100 -18.89 10.32 -1.03
CA ALA A 100 -19.71 10.72 -2.17
C ALA A 100 -21.18 10.35 -1.90
N ARG A 101 -22.13 11.12 -2.45
CA ARG A 101 -23.56 10.92 -2.15
C ARG A 101 -24.10 9.55 -2.57
N ASP A 102 -23.45 8.93 -3.54
CA ASP A 102 -23.77 7.66 -4.17
C ASP A 102 -22.91 6.49 -3.66
N PHE A 103 -21.98 6.75 -2.73
CA PHE A 103 -21.19 5.72 -2.07
C PHE A 103 -21.57 5.61 -0.58
N PRO A 104 -21.62 4.40 -0.01
CA PRO A 104 -21.65 3.11 -0.70
C PRO A 104 -22.86 2.99 -1.64
N TYR A 105 -22.66 2.37 -2.81
CA TYR A 105 -23.75 2.10 -3.75
C TYR A 105 -24.75 1.09 -3.15
N PRO A 106 -26.00 1.00 -3.67
CA PRO A 106 -26.98 0.03 -3.19
C PRO A 106 -26.42 -1.41 -3.19
N ASN A 107 -26.55 -2.10 -2.05
CA ASN A 107 -26.01 -3.45 -1.81
C ASN A 107 -24.47 -3.53 -1.71
N TYR A 108 -23.79 -2.43 -1.39
CA TYR A 108 -22.38 -2.50 -1.02
C TYR A 108 -22.18 -3.49 0.13
N PRO A 109 -21.26 -4.47 -0.01
CA PRO A 109 -21.18 -5.54 0.94
C PRO A 109 -20.62 -5.03 2.29
N PRO A 110 -21.17 -5.49 3.43
CA PRO A 110 -20.63 -5.12 4.75
C PRO A 110 -19.21 -5.66 4.98
N HIS A 111 -18.82 -6.68 4.22
CA HIS A 111 -17.48 -7.24 4.13
C HIS A 111 -17.33 -7.95 2.78
N PHE A 112 -16.13 -7.98 2.20
CA PHE A 112 -15.91 -8.76 0.99
C PHE A 112 -15.97 -10.25 1.28
N GLN A 113 -16.43 -11.05 0.31
CA GLN A 113 -16.45 -12.50 0.43
C GLN A 113 -15.01 -13.01 0.68
N PRO A 114 -14.77 -13.81 1.73
CA PRO A 114 -13.43 -14.29 2.03
C PRO A 114 -12.93 -15.23 0.93
N GLN A 115 -11.72 -14.99 0.44
CA GLN A 115 -11.05 -15.83 -0.54
C GLN A 115 -9.64 -16.18 -0.07
N SER A 116 -9.24 -17.45 -0.22
CA SER A 116 -7.86 -17.84 0.10
C SER A 116 -6.90 -17.23 -0.91
N VAL A 117 -5.78 -16.71 -0.40
CA VAL A 117 -4.69 -16.20 -1.22
C VAL A 117 -3.35 -16.78 -0.78
N ILE A 118 -2.32 -16.60 -1.60
CA ILE A 118 -0.93 -16.98 -1.31
C ILE A 118 0.00 -15.83 -1.63
N LEU A 119 1.13 -15.76 -0.93
CA LEU A 119 2.22 -14.88 -1.29
C LEU A 119 3.17 -15.59 -2.25
N ARG A 120 3.55 -14.88 -3.31
CA ARG A 120 4.61 -15.29 -4.24
C ARG A 120 5.70 -14.24 -4.22
N ARG A 121 6.95 -14.67 -4.36
CA ARG A 121 8.05 -13.73 -4.54
C ARG A 121 7.91 -13.09 -5.92
N SER A 122 7.94 -11.77 -5.97
CA SER A 122 8.27 -11.02 -7.17
C SER A 122 9.74 -10.62 -7.10
N HIS A 123 10.44 -10.71 -8.23
CA HIS A 123 11.85 -10.42 -8.29
C HIS A 123 12.04 -8.93 -8.57
N TYR A 124 12.27 -8.12 -7.54
CA TYR A 124 12.84 -6.79 -7.75
C TYR A 124 14.30 -6.94 -8.18
N ASN A 125 14.65 -6.43 -9.36
CA ASN A 125 16.00 -6.40 -9.85
C ASN A 125 16.50 -4.96 -10.05
N ALA A 126 17.36 -4.48 -9.16
CA ALA A 126 17.97 -3.14 -9.27
C ALA A 126 18.83 -2.93 -10.53
N HIS A 127 19.16 -3.99 -11.29
CA HIS A 127 19.83 -3.89 -12.58
C HIS A 127 18.88 -3.77 -13.77
N SER A 128 17.58 -4.06 -13.58
CA SER A 128 16.52 -3.88 -14.57
C SER A 128 16.03 -2.42 -14.49
N PRO A 129 16.15 -1.61 -15.56
CA PRO A 129 15.62 -0.25 -15.57
C PRO A 129 14.12 -0.20 -15.31
N ASP A 130 13.36 -1.16 -15.85
CA ASP A 130 11.91 -1.25 -15.64
C ASP A 130 11.56 -1.49 -14.18
N ASP A 131 12.17 -2.49 -13.55
CA ASP A 131 11.91 -2.80 -12.13
C ASP A 131 12.33 -1.62 -11.24
N ALA A 132 13.48 -1.00 -11.54
CA ALA A 132 13.99 0.15 -10.81
C ALA A 132 13.02 1.33 -10.90
N LEU A 133 12.51 1.65 -12.10
CA LEU A 133 11.54 2.70 -12.32
C LEU A 133 10.22 2.40 -11.59
N MET A 134 9.63 1.21 -11.83
CA MET A 134 8.34 0.80 -11.28
C MET A 134 8.34 0.62 -9.75
N ASN A 135 9.50 0.54 -9.11
CA ASN A 135 9.61 0.43 -7.65
C ASN A 135 10.34 1.62 -7.02
N SER A 136 10.64 2.66 -7.79
CA SER A 136 11.40 3.82 -7.32
C SER A 136 10.66 4.57 -6.22
N ALA A 137 9.33 4.70 -6.33
CA ALA A 137 8.48 5.28 -5.29
C ALA A 137 8.54 4.54 -3.94
N PHE A 138 8.92 3.25 -3.94
CA PHE A 138 8.94 2.43 -2.73
C PHE A 138 10.34 2.24 -2.16
N PHE A 139 11.34 1.96 -3.00
CA PHE A 139 12.71 1.67 -2.55
C PHE A 139 13.69 2.83 -2.72
N GLY A 140 13.28 3.90 -3.42
CA GLY A 140 14.19 4.92 -3.92
C GLY A 140 15.13 4.37 -5.00
N LEU A 141 16.02 5.24 -5.49
CA LEU A 141 16.99 4.89 -6.53
C LEU A 141 18.44 4.95 -6.05
N SER A 142 18.72 5.34 -4.80
CA SER A 142 20.07 5.51 -4.26
C SER A 142 20.97 4.26 -4.33
N HIS A 143 20.38 3.06 -4.36
CA HIS A 143 21.11 1.79 -4.50
C HIS A 143 21.18 1.25 -5.92
N VAL A 144 20.52 1.90 -6.88
CA VAL A 144 20.51 1.47 -8.28
C VAL A 144 21.86 1.82 -8.92
N PRO A 145 22.52 0.87 -9.60
CA PRO A 145 23.78 1.12 -10.30
C PRO A 145 23.65 2.25 -11.31
N GLU A 146 24.69 3.07 -11.44
CA GLU A 146 24.71 4.24 -12.32
C GLU A 146 24.30 3.93 -13.76
N LYS A 147 24.87 2.85 -14.35
CA LYS A 147 24.48 2.40 -15.69
C LYS A 147 22.99 2.06 -15.83
N THR A 148 22.37 1.52 -14.79
CA THR A 148 20.93 1.25 -14.80
C THR A 148 20.14 2.55 -14.64
N LEU A 149 20.63 3.48 -13.81
CA LEU A 149 19.99 4.76 -13.58
C LEU A 149 19.96 5.65 -14.83
N THR A 150 21.05 5.69 -15.62
CA THR A 150 21.06 6.36 -16.94
C THR A 150 19.96 5.80 -17.84
N ARG A 151 19.78 4.47 -17.88
CA ARG A 151 18.71 3.83 -18.67
C ARG A 151 17.31 4.09 -18.12
N VAL A 152 17.17 4.32 -16.81
CA VAL A 152 15.91 4.77 -16.21
C VAL A 152 15.60 6.20 -16.68
N ALA A 153 16.60 7.10 -16.68
CA ALA A 153 16.43 8.46 -17.16
C ALA A 153 16.03 8.51 -18.65
N GLU A 154 16.68 7.69 -19.50
CA GLU A 154 16.32 7.51 -20.91
C GLU A 154 14.86 7.04 -21.09
N LYS A 155 14.40 6.09 -20.26
CA LYS A 155 12.99 5.64 -20.30
C LYS A 155 12.01 6.76 -19.93
N ILE A 156 12.35 7.60 -18.95
CA ILE A 156 11.51 8.74 -18.57
C ILE A 156 11.44 9.78 -19.71
N ASP A 157 12.52 9.94 -20.50
CA ASP A 157 12.48 10.76 -21.73
C ASP A 157 11.45 10.21 -22.74
N GLU A 158 11.35 8.89 -22.90
CA GLU A 158 10.38 8.27 -23.81
C GLU A 158 8.92 8.59 -23.42
N TYR A 159 8.66 8.87 -22.15
CA TYR A 159 7.35 9.29 -21.64
C TYR A 159 7.12 10.81 -21.69
N GLY A 160 8.15 11.60 -21.99
CA GLY A 160 8.07 13.07 -22.05
C GLY A 160 7.98 13.77 -20.68
N ASP A 161 8.25 13.06 -19.59
CA ASP A 161 8.06 13.57 -18.22
C ASP A 161 9.12 14.58 -17.77
N TRP A 162 10.25 14.68 -18.47
CA TRP A 162 11.32 15.63 -18.14
C TRP A 162 11.01 17.07 -18.54
N ASP A 163 10.10 17.31 -19.49
CA ASP A 163 9.89 18.62 -20.10
C ASP A 163 9.40 19.68 -19.09
N ASN A 164 8.86 19.24 -17.95
CA ASN A 164 8.41 20.10 -16.86
C ASN A 164 9.26 19.98 -15.59
N ALA A 165 10.32 19.17 -15.60
CA ALA A 165 11.16 18.95 -14.44
C ALA A 165 12.17 20.09 -14.26
N ASP A 166 12.07 20.83 -13.17
CA ASP A 166 13.14 21.74 -12.75
C ASP A 166 14.25 20.93 -12.09
N LEU A 167 15.29 20.62 -12.86
CA LEU A 167 16.44 19.85 -12.37
C LEU A 167 17.30 20.62 -11.37
N GLY A 168 17.13 21.94 -11.21
CA GLY A 168 17.94 22.73 -10.28
C GLY A 168 19.45 22.68 -10.55
N GLY A 169 19.85 22.33 -11.78
CA GLY A 169 21.27 22.13 -12.15
C GLY A 169 21.85 20.76 -11.82
N LEU A 170 21.06 19.82 -11.31
CA LEU A 170 21.46 18.42 -11.12
C LEU A 170 21.56 17.69 -12.47
N SER A 171 22.38 16.64 -12.51
CA SER A 171 22.26 15.61 -13.55
C SER A 171 20.90 14.91 -13.41
N ARG A 172 20.41 14.28 -14.48
CA ARG A 172 19.16 13.50 -14.43
C ARG A 172 19.28 12.37 -13.42
N GLU A 173 20.42 11.72 -13.36
CA GLU A 173 20.73 10.66 -12.41
C GLU A 173 20.67 11.16 -10.97
N ASP A 174 21.32 12.28 -10.65
CA ASP A 174 21.31 12.84 -9.30
C ASP A 174 19.90 13.31 -8.92
N TYR A 175 19.19 13.95 -9.86
CA TYR A 175 17.79 14.31 -9.68
C TYR A 175 16.94 13.07 -9.34
N LEU A 176 17.07 11.96 -10.06
CA LEU A 176 16.32 10.73 -9.79
C LEU A 176 16.65 10.11 -8.42
N ARG A 177 17.86 10.32 -7.89
CA ARG A 177 18.22 9.85 -6.54
C ARG A 177 17.52 10.64 -5.45
N GLU A 178 17.31 11.93 -5.67
CA GLU A 178 16.66 12.84 -4.73
C GLU A 178 15.13 12.85 -4.91
N HIS A 179 14.66 12.67 -6.14
CA HIS A 179 13.27 12.71 -6.56
C HIS A 179 12.95 11.43 -7.34
N PRO A 180 12.63 10.32 -6.64
CA PRO A 180 12.25 9.09 -7.32
C PRO A 180 11.03 9.33 -8.21
N SER A 181 10.89 8.54 -9.28
CA SER A 181 9.70 8.64 -10.13
C SER A 181 8.45 8.40 -9.29
N ILE A 182 7.39 9.14 -9.63
CA ILE A 182 6.09 8.96 -8.99
C ILE A 182 5.48 7.59 -9.35
N MET A 183 5.92 6.93 -10.43
CA MET A 183 5.38 5.64 -10.86
C MET A 183 5.55 4.54 -9.79
N PRO A 184 4.51 3.71 -9.53
CA PRO A 184 3.18 3.67 -10.17
C PRO A 184 2.13 4.57 -9.49
N LEU A 185 2.55 5.47 -8.61
CA LEU A 185 1.73 6.34 -7.77
C LEU A 185 1.48 7.67 -8.49
N MET A 186 0.46 7.70 -9.37
CA MET A 186 0.16 8.87 -10.22
C MET A 186 -0.10 10.17 -9.45
N GLN A 187 -0.47 10.09 -8.16
CA GLN A 187 -0.70 11.26 -7.30
C GLN A 187 0.50 11.60 -6.39
N GLY A 188 1.67 11.02 -6.68
CA GLY A 188 2.91 11.28 -5.97
C GLY A 188 3.25 10.23 -4.92
N ILE A 189 4.50 10.26 -4.47
CA ILE A 189 5.04 9.38 -3.44
C ILE A 189 4.42 9.77 -2.09
N PRO A 190 3.76 8.84 -1.38
CA PRO A 190 3.18 9.09 -0.07
C PRO A 190 4.25 9.54 0.95
N ASP A 191 4.17 10.79 1.36
CA ASP A 191 4.99 11.43 2.38
C ASP A 191 4.26 11.55 3.73
N THR A 192 3.28 10.67 3.97
CA THR A 192 2.42 10.71 5.13
C THR A 192 3.17 10.71 6.47
N ALA A 193 2.86 11.69 7.33
CA ALA A 193 3.29 11.71 8.72
C ALA A 193 2.56 10.68 9.59
N CYS A 194 3.15 10.25 10.70
CA CYS A 194 2.41 9.40 11.64
C CYS A 194 1.24 10.20 12.24
N VAL A 195 0.04 9.64 12.20
CA VAL A 195 -1.16 10.32 12.74
C VAL A 195 -1.47 9.99 14.20
N PHE A 196 -0.66 9.16 14.85
CA PHE A 196 -0.86 8.82 16.26
C PHE A 196 -0.22 9.86 17.18
N PRO A 197 -0.98 10.65 17.97
CA PRO A 197 -0.46 11.82 18.68
C PRO A 197 0.69 11.55 19.65
N GLU A 198 0.73 10.36 20.26
CA GLU A 198 1.77 9.97 21.22
C GLU A 198 3.04 9.44 20.53
N CYS A 199 3.03 9.31 19.19
CA CYS A 199 4.20 8.86 18.44
C CYS A 199 5.22 10.00 18.33
N LYS A 200 6.51 9.70 18.54
CA LYS A 200 7.59 10.67 18.28
C LYS A 200 7.70 11.13 16.82
N HIS A 201 7.10 10.40 15.89
CA HIS A 201 7.03 10.78 14.47
C HIS A 201 5.69 11.43 14.11
N PHE A 202 4.90 11.86 15.10
CA PHE A 202 3.66 12.58 14.86
C PHE A 202 3.95 13.90 14.14
N GLY A 203 3.26 14.14 13.01
CA GLY A 203 3.46 15.34 12.19
C GLY A 203 4.82 15.43 11.48
N VAL A 204 5.61 14.36 11.45
CA VAL A 204 6.87 14.30 10.69
C VAL A 204 6.62 13.64 9.34
N ASP A 205 6.65 14.43 8.27
CA ASP A 205 6.44 13.95 6.90
C ASP A 205 7.46 12.86 6.52
N GLY A 206 7.00 11.90 5.71
CA GLY A 206 7.76 10.72 5.29
C GLY A 206 8.03 9.68 6.38
N ALA A 207 7.47 9.86 7.59
CA ALA A 207 7.71 8.92 8.68
C ALA A 207 7.02 7.56 8.53
N MET A 208 6.02 7.45 7.66
CA MET A 208 5.30 6.20 7.40
C MET A 208 5.85 5.51 6.14
N LYS A 209 6.21 4.23 6.27
CA LYS A 209 6.75 3.45 5.15
C LYS A 209 5.64 2.69 4.45
N THR A 210 5.60 2.72 3.13
CA THR A 210 4.69 1.88 2.33
C THR A 210 5.03 0.41 2.52
N ILE A 211 4.13 -0.35 3.12
CA ILE A 211 4.26 -1.79 3.34
C ILE A 211 3.48 -2.61 2.32
N GLY A 212 2.50 -2.02 1.64
CA GLY A 212 1.84 -2.65 0.52
C GLY A 212 1.08 -1.70 -0.39
N PHE A 213 0.83 -2.16 -1.61
CA PHE A 213 0.18 -1.40 -2.69
C PHE A 213 -0.78 -2.30 -3.43
N HIS A 214 -2.06 -1.94 -3.44
CA HIS A 214 -3.06 -2.57 -4.30
C HIS A 214 -3.23 -1.70 -5.55
N PRO A 215 -2.77 -2.13 -6.73
CA PRO A 215 -2.98 -1.37 -7.96
C PRO A 215 -4.48 -1.22 -8.21
N GLY A 216 -4.91 -0.04 -8.64
CA GLY A 216 -6.33 0.27 -8.81
C GLY A 216 -6.99 -0.39 -9.99
N PHE A 217 -6.26 -1.13 -10.82
CA PHE A 217 -6.76 -1.82 -12.02
C PHE A 217 -7.09 -3.29 -11.69
N PRO A 218 -8.36 -3.63 -11.40
CA PRO A 218 -8.74 -5.02 -11.28
C PRO A 218 -8.51 -5.74 -12.61
N GLU A 219 -7.77 -6.87 -12.61
CA GLU A 219 -7.83 -7.81 -13.73
C GLU A 219 -9.29 -8.29 -13.92
N GLU A 220 -9.64 -8.85 -15.10
CA GLU A 220 -11.02 -9.24 -15.51
C GLU A 220 -11.79 -10.13 -14.50
N HIS A 221 -11.14 -10.63 -13.45
CA HIS A 221 -11.70 -11.52 -12.43
C HIS A 221 -11.49 -11.02 -10.98
N GLU A 222 -11.05 -9.79 -10.79
CA GLU A 222 -10.87 -9.24 -9.44
C GLU A 222 -12.16 -8.64 -8.86
N ILE A 223 -12.21 -8.57 -7.53
CA ILE A 223 -13.33 -7.98 -6.81
C ILE A 223 -13.28 -6.46 -6.97
N VAL A 224 -14.36 -5.90 -7.51
CA VAL A 224 -14.54 -4.45 -7.63
C VAL A 224 -14.79 -3.85 -6.24
N MET A 225 -13.78 -3.18 -5.67
CA MET A 225 -13.84 -2.63 -4.31
C MET A 225 -14.65 -1.32 -4.19
N TRP A 226 -14.70 -0.55 -5.29
CA TRP A 226 -15.22 0.83 -5.31
C TRP A 226 -16.54 0.99 -6.08
N GLY A 227 -17.03 -0.08 -6.71
CA GLY A 227 -18.19 -0.07 -7.61
C GLY A 227 -17.80 0.05 -9.08
N ALA A 228 -18.76 -0.27 -9.97
CA ALA A 228 -18.55 -0.20 -11.41
C ALA A 228 -18.24 1.24 -11.84
N GLY A 229 -17.18 1.45 -12.62
CA GLY A 229 -16.78 2.77 -13.13
C GLY A 229 -15.88 3.61 -12.20
N VAL A 230 -15.49 3.10 -11.03
CA VAL A 230 -14.48 3.71 -10.13
C VAL A 230 -13.20 2.84 -10.10
N GLU A 231 -12.91 2.17 -11.21
CA GLU A 231 -11.91 1.10 -11.38
C GLU A 231 -10.48 1.62 -11.57
N MET A 232 -10.20 2.84 -11.13
CA MET A 232 -8.87 3.46 -11.20
C MET A 232 -8.51 4.07 -9.85
N VAL A 233 -8.71 3.29 -8.78
CA VAL A 233 -8.39 3.73 -7.42
C VAL A 233 -7.54 2.68 -6.72
N SER A 234 -6.27 3.04 -6.51
CA SER A 234 -5.33 2.21 -5.76
C SER A 234 -5.50 2.37 -4.25
N LEU A 235 -5.01 1.40 -3.49
CA LEU A 235 -4.84 1.51 -2.05
C LEU A 235 -3.36 1.42 -1.70
N ILE A 236 -2.90 2.33 -0.85
CA ILE A 236 -1.53 2.38 -0.36
C ILE A 236 -1.56 2.14 1.13
N PHE A 237 -0.95 1.04 1.57
CA PHE A 237 -0.82 0.68 2.97
C PHE A 237 0.54 1.16 3.47
N GLN A 238 0.55 2.06 4.44
CA GLN A 238 1.74 2.54 5.11
C GLN A 238 1.73 2.14 6.59
N MET A 239 2.92 2.00 7.18
CA MET A 239 3.08 1.71 8.60
C MET A 239 4.20 2.54 9.22
N CYS A 240 3.93 3.09 10.41
CA CYS A 240 4.94 3.77 11.20
C CYS A 240 5.83 2.73 11.89
N SER A 241 7.13 2.78 11.60
CA SER A 241 8.14 1.87 12.18
C SER A 241 8.30 2.01 13.70
N HIS A 242 7.88 3.15 14.28
CA HIS A 242 8.04 3.42 15.70
C HIS A 242 6.88 2.88 16.55
N CYS A 243 5.64 3.21 16.21
CA CYS A 243 4.47 2.90 17.04
C CYS A 243 3.54 1.80 16.46
N GLY A 244 3.83 1.32 15.25
CA GLY A 244 3.04 0.30 14.57
C GLY A 244 1.66 0.78 14.07
N THR A 245 1.44 2.10 13.98
CA THR A 245 0.25 2.68 13.37
C THR A 245 0.20 2.36 11.89
N PHE A 246 -0.93 1.86 11.43
CA PHE A 246 -1.27 1.71 10.02
C PHE A 246 -1.96 2.97 9.55
N TYR A 247 -1.61 3.39 8.34
CA TYR A 247 -2.31 4.41 7.59
C TYR A 247 -2.53 3.86 6.20
N VAL A 248 -3.76 3.98 5.71
CA VAL A 248 -4.12 3.49 4.39
C VAL A 248 -4.81 4.62 3.67
N SER A 249 -4.31 5.01 2.50
CA SER A 249 -4.94 5.99 1.63
C SER A 249 -5.36 5.35 0.32
N ASN A 250 -6.31 5.99 -0.35
CA ASN A 250 -6.56 5.74 -1.75
C ASN A 250 -5.86 6.78 -2.63
N GLN A 251 -5.55 6.40 -3.86
CA GLN A 251 -5.12 7.34 -4.90
C GLN A 251 -5.84 7.02 -6.21
N CYS A 252 -6.37 8.07 -6.86
CA CYS A 252 -6.91 7.96 -8.21
C CYS A 252 -5.74 7.80 -9.20
N ILE A 253 -5.87 6.87 -10.12
CA ILE A 253 -4.92 6.60 -11.20
C ILE A 253 -5.42 7.24 -12.50
#